data_AF-A0A8D2ZPZ8-F1
#
_entry.id   AF-A0A8D2ZPZ8-F1
#
_cell.length_a   1.000
_cell.length_b   1.000
_cell.length_c   1.000
_cell.angle_alpha   90.00
_cell.angle_beta   90.00
_cell.angle_gamma   90.00
#
_symmetry.space_group_name_H-M   'P 1'
#
loop_
_entity.id
_entity.type
_entity.pdbx_description
1 polymer ?
#
loop_
_entity_poly.entity_id
_entity_poly.type
_entity_poly.pdbx_seq_one_letter_code
_entity_poly.pdbx_strand_id
1 'polypeptide(L)'
;VPSHVFQLRHGVVKPCRLVRSVTRVQERSLVHQEGLPKLPVPPLKQTCERYLAALEPIVSEEELDHTRQLVEEFLKGGVGERLQKGLERRARKTDNWLSEWWMQSAYLDCRMPVAVYTSPGVVLPRMHFHDRQGQMRFAAKLIAGVLDFKKMIDTETLPVEYLSGKPLCMDQYYQILSSCRIPGPKRDTIVNHTVGKTHPTHITVVHNFQFFVLDVYNSDGTRLTVDQMYMQLEKIWNSSLQTNKEPIGILTSQHRNTWGKAYNNLMKDKTNKESVRAIQKSIFTVCLDAPMPRVSDELYQSRVAAQMLHGGGARWNSGNRWFDKTLQFIVGEDGTCGLVYEHAPAEGPPIVFLVDYVVKYMQKSEIVRSPMVPLQMPQKLRFNITPEVKRDIERAKQNMNIMVHDLDVKVLMFGHFGKNVPKQHKLSPDAFVQLALQLAYFRRYNICCATYESASLRMFKYGRTDAIRSNTVDSLTFVQAMQDPAKQNTERLALLQRAVQTHKDNMYNAIYGQAIDRHLLGLKMQGIEDLTSMPEIFMDTSFAVAQHFNLSTSQVGAKTDCVMCFGPMVPDGYGVCYNPMDEHINIAITAFNSCEETNAAKFARAVEGALLDMRALLEDTAKAEQ
;
A
#
# COMPACT_ATOMS: atom_id res chain seq x y z
N VAL A 1 -26.48 -69.12 -9.46
CA VAL A 1 -25.47 -68.81 -10.48
C VAL A 1 -26.14 -67.82 -11.44
N PRO A 2 -25.96 -66.49 -11.29
CA PRO A 2 -24.73 -65.75 -11.59
C PRO A 2 -24.54 -64.47 -10.71
N SER A 3 -23.70 -63.54 -11.18
CA SER A 3 -23.55 -62.10 -10.84
C SER A 3 -22.29 -61.68 -10.05
N HIS A 4 -21.22 -61.37 -10.81
CA HIS A 4 -20.10 -60.56 -10.35
C HIS A 4 -20.42 -59.07 -10.57
N VAL A 5 -20.36 -58.30 -9.48
CA VAL A 5 -20.57 -56.85 -9.41
C VAL A 5 -19.28 -56.14 -9.83
N PHE A 6 -19.35 -55.29 -10.86
CA PHE A 6 -18.33 -54.28 -11.16
C PHE A 6 -18.55 -53.07 -10.25
N GLN A 7 -17.62 -52.81 -9.32
CA GLN A 7 -17.55 -51.55 -8.57
C GLN A 7 -16.70 -50.53 -9.34
N LEU A 8 -17.37 -49.51 -9.88
CA LEU A 8 -16.77 -48.27 -10.39
C LEU A 8 -16.25 -47.43 -9.21
N ARG A 9 -14.93 -47.34 -9.06
CA ARG A 9 -14.28 -46.40 -8.14
C ARG A 9 -14.50 -44.98 -8.62
N HIS A 10 -15.35 -44.24 -7.93
CA HIS A 10 -15.45 -42.78 -8.06
C HIS A 10 -14.20 -42.15 -7.46
N GLY A 11 -13.40 -41.49 -8.31
CA GLY A 11 -12.31 -40.63 -7.88
C GLY A 11 -12.87 -39.41 -7.13
N VAL A 12 -12.67 -39.37 -5.81
CA VAL A 12 -13.04 -38.24 -4.97
C VAL A 12 -12.15 -37.05 -5.34
N VAL A 13 -12.74 -36.06 -6.01
CA VAL A 13 -12.15 -34.73 -6.19
C VAL A 13 -11.94 -34.13 -4.81
N LYS A 14 -10.69 -33.76 -4.49
CA LYS A 14 -10.35 -33.13 -3.20
C LYS A 14 -11.10 -31.79 -3.06
N PRO A 15 -11.68 -31.48 -1.88
CA PRO A 15 -12.43 -30.25 -1.70
C PRO A 15 -11.56 -29.00 -1.88
N CYS A 16 -12.13 -28.02 -2.59
CA CYS A 16 -11.71 -26.63 -2.71
C CYS A 16 -11.00 -26.11 -1.45
N ARG A 17 -9.71 -25.77 -1.56
CA ARG A 17 -9.02 -24.98 -0.53
C ARG A 17 -9.29 -23.51 -0.83
N LEU A 18 -10.19 -22.90 -0.06
CA LEU A 18 -10.24 -21.44 0.06
C LEU A 18 -9.00 -20.99 0.84
N VAL A 19 -8.33 -19.91 0.42
CA VAL A 19 -7.31 -19.25 1.25
C VAL A 19 -7.99 -18.83 2.55
N ARG A 20 -7.49 -19.35 3.66
CA ARG A 20 -7.99 -18.96 4.98
C ARG A 20 -7.46 -17.58 5.34
N SER A 21 -8.29 -16.79 6.01
CA SER A 21 -7.90 -15.48 6.53
C SER A 21 -6.68 -15.57 7.45
N VAL A 22 -5.99 -14.45 7.60
CA VAL A 22 -4.81 -14.37 8.46
C VAL A 22 -5.19 -14.63 9.93
N THR A 23 -4.52 -15.59 10.57
CA THR A 23 -4.70 -15.92 12.00
C THR A 23 -3.50 -15.50 12.84
N ARG A 24 -3.66 -15.36 14.16
CA ARG A 24 -2.62 -14.84 15.07
C ARG A 24 -2.31 -15.85 16.18
N VAL A 25 -1.03 -16.08 16.47
CA VAL A 25 -0.56 -16.98 17.54
C VAL A 25 0.48 -16.27 18.41
N GLN A 26 0.47 -16.56 19.72
CA GLN A 26 1.38 -15.95 20.69
C GLN A 26 2.70 -16.74 20.74
N GLU A 27 3.68 -16.32 19.93
CA GLU A 27 5.05 -16.88 19.86
C GLU A 27 6.07 -15.72 19.84
N ARG A 28 7.33 -15.98 20.23
CA ARG A 28 8.40 -14.95 20.20
C ARG A 28 8.87 -14.71 18.76
N SER A 29 8.90 -13.45 18.34
CA SER A 29 9.14 -13.06 16.94
C SER A 29 10.51 -13.45 16.36
N LEU A 30 11.59 -13.40 17.16
CA LEU A 30 12.96 -13.70 16.69
C LEU A 30 13.15 -15.17 16.30
N VAL A 31 12.75 -16.10 17.18
CA VAL A 31 12.84 -17.55 16.93
C VAL A 31 12.02 -17.93 15.69
N HIS A 32 10.88 -17.29 15.52
CA HIS A 32 10.02 -17.46 14.35
C HIS A 32 10.70 -17.01 13.05
N GLN A 33 11.40 -15.88 13.05
CA GLN A 33 12.04 -15.32 11.85
C GLN A 33 13.17 -16.23 11.32
N GLU A 34 13.86 -16.98 12.18
CA GLU A 34 14.88 -17.96 11.80
C GLU A 34 14.29 -19.21 11.12
N GLY A 35 13.06 -19.59 11.48
CA GLY A 35 12.36 -20.76 10.92
C GLY A 35 11.69 -20.54 9.57
N LEU A 36 11.65 -19.30 9.06
CA LEU A 36 11.01 -18.99 7.78
C LEU A 36 11.86 -19.44 6.59
N PRO A 37 11.25 -19.98 5.52
CA PRO A 37 11.96 -20.32 4.31
C PRO A 37 12.53 -19.06 3.63
N LYS A 38 13.68 -19.21 2.96
CA LYS A 38 14.18 -18.17 2.05
C LYS A 38 13.28 -18.05 0.83
N LEU A 39 13.24 -16.88 0.21
CA LEU A 39 12.51 -16.66 -1.04
C LEU A 39 13.09 -17.56 -2.14
N PRO A 40 12.29 -18.41 -2.83
CA PRO A 40 12.77 -19.26 -3.90
C PRO A 40 13.14 -18.43 -5.14
N VAL A 41 13.92 -19.04 -6.04
CA VAL A 41 14.09 -18.57 -7.42
C VAL A 41 13.25 -19.51 -8.29
N PRO A 42 12.21 -19.03 -9.00
CA PRO A 42 11.41 -19.88 -9.87
C PRO A 42 12.24 -20.50 -11.00
N PRO A 43 11.81 -21.62 -11.59
CA PRO A 43 12.42 -22.13 -12.82
C PRO A 43 12.32 -21.10 -13.95
N LEU A 44 13.40 -20.92 -14.69
CA LEU A 44 13.48 -19.97 -15.82
C LEU A 44 12.39 -20.26 -16.87
N LYS A 45 12.30 -21.53 -17.33
CA LYS A 45 11.30 -21.95 -18.34
C LYS A 45 9.86 -21.64 -17.90
N GLN A 46 9.50 -21.95 -16.65
CA GLN A 46 8.19 -21.63 -16.08
C GLN A 46 7.89 -20.12 -16.16
N THR A 47 8.89 -19.29 -15.88
CA THR A 47 8.75 -17.83 -15.89
C THR A 47 8.53 -17.31 -17.31
N CYS A 48 9.30 -17.81 -18.27
CA CYS A 48 9.16 -17.48 -19.68
C CYS A 48 7.79 -17.89 -20.26
N GLU A 49 7.32 -19.11 -19.97
CA GLU A 49 6.00 -19.59 -20.42
C GLU A 49 4.86 -18.73 -19.87
N ARG A 50 4.92 -18.40 -18.57
CA ARG A 50 3.91 -17.54 -17.92
C ARG A 50 3.99 -16.09 -18.38
N TYR A 51 5.18 -15.59 -18.72
CA TYR A 51 5.36 -14.26 -19.29
C TYR A 51 4.66 -14.16 -20.65
N LEU A 52 4.87 -15.12 -21.56
CA LEU A 52 4.17 -15.16 -22.85
C LEU A 52 2.65 -15.24 -22.67
N ALA A 53 2.15 -16.08 -21.76
CA ALA A 53 0.71 -16.18 -21.49
C ALA A 53 0.11 -14.89 -20.92
N ALA A 54 0.89 -14.11 -20.17
CA ALA A 54 0.46 -12.82 -19.64
C ALA A 54 0.46 -11.70 -20.69
N LEU A 55 1.22 -11.86 -21.79
CA LEU A 55 1.27 -10.91 -22.89
C LEU A 55 0.13 -11.08 -23.88
N GLU A 56 -0.32 -12.31 -24.10
CA GLU A 56 -1.35 -12.66 -25.09
C GLU A 56 -2.58 -11.72 -25.12
N PRO A 57 -3.16 -11.30 -23.97
CA PRO A 57 -4.31 -10.39 -23.99
C PRO A 57 -3.97 -8.89 -24.09
N ILE A 58 -2.69 -8.49 -24.19
CA ILE A 58 -2.25 -7.07 -24.12
C ILE A 58 -1.29 -6.62 -25.23
N VAL A 59 -0.85 -7.51 -26.12
CA VAL A 59 0.00 -7.16 -27.27
C VAL A 59 -0.59 -7.71 -28.56
N SER A 60 -0.13 -7.22 -29.71
CA SER A 60 -0.51 -7.77 -31.00
C SER A 60 0.09 -9.17 -31.24
N GLU A 61 -0.48 -9.94 -32.17
CA GLU A 61 0.06 -11.24 -32.56
C GLU A 61 1.49 -11.14 -33.10
N GLU A 62 1.79 -10.09 -33.90
CA GLU A 62 3.13 -9.81 -34.43
C GLU A 62 4.15 -9.53 -33.31
N GLU A 63 3.80 -8.70 -32.33
CA GLU A 63 4.65 -8.44 -31.16
C GLU A 63 4.86 -9.71 -30.32
N LEU A 64 3.80 -10.51 -30.14
CA LEU A 64 3.89 -11.76 -29.39
C LEU A 64 4.81 -12.78 -30.07
N ASP A 65 4.73 -12.91 -31.39
CA ASP A 65 5.61 -13.78 -32.18
C ASP A 65 7.08 -13.36 -32.10
N HIS A 66 7.34 -12.05 -32.16
CA HIS A 66 8.68 -11.51 -31.92
C HIS A 66 9.17 -11.87 -30.51
N THR A 67 8.35 -11.65 -29.48
CA THR A 67 8.72 -11.99 -28.10
C THR A 67 8.94 -13.50 -27.92
N ARG A 68 8.19 -14.36 -28.60
CA ARG A 68 8.41 -15.83 -28.58
C ARG A 68 9.81 -16.17 -29.07
N GLN A 69 10.26 -15.58 -30.18
CA GLN A 69 11.61 -15.79 -30.71
C GLN A 69 12.69 -15.32 -29.72
N LEU A 70 12.51 -14.16 -29.09
CA LEU A 70 13.42 -13.65 -28.05
C LEU A 70 13.46 -14.57 -26.82
N VAL A 71 12.31 -15.08 -26.38
CA VAL A 71 12.21 -16.02 -25.26
C VAL A 71 12.89 -17.34 -25.58
N GLU A 72 12.69 -17.88 -26.78
CA GLU A 72 13.39 -19.09 -27.23
C GLU A 72 14.91 -18.88 -27.20
N GLU A 73 15.40 -17.78 -27.75
CA GLU A 73 16.84 -17.47 -27.74
C GLU A 73 17.38 -17.29 -26.31
N PHE A 74 16.60 -16.63 -25.44
CA PHE A 74 16.94 -16.48 -24.03
C PHE A 74 17.06 -17.83 -23.30
N LEU A 75 16.30 -18.84 -23.73
CA LEU A 75 16.29 -20.20 -23.17
C LEU A 75 17.32 -21.17 -23.79
N LYS A 76 17.93 -20.87 -24.95
CA LYS A 76 18.91 -21.74 -25.65
C LYS A 76 20.29 -21.83 -24.97
N GLY A 77 20.34 -21.82 -23.64
CA GLY A 77 21.55 -22.16 -22.88
C GLY A 77 22.60 -21.05 -22.73
N GLY A 78 22.40 -19.88 -23.34
CA GLY A 78 23.37 -18.78 -23.30
C GLY A 78 23.13 -17.78 -22.15
N VAL A 79 22.29 -16.78 -22.42
CA VAL A 79 22.14 -15.62 -21.53
C VAL A 79 21.20 -15.91 -20.36
N GLY A 80 20.00 -16.44 -20.62
CA GLY A 80 19.01 -16.69 -19.56
C GLY A 80 19.50 -17.68 -18.51
N GLU A 81 20.12 -18.79 -18.92
CA GLU A 81 20.69 -19.76 -17.98
C GLU A 81 21.82 -19.17 -17.12
N ARG A 82 22.67 -18.29 -17.69
CA ARG A 82 23.74 -17.64 -16.95
C ARG A 82 23.18 -16.75 -15.85
N LEU A 83 22.17 -15.94 -16.18
CA LEU A 83 21.49 -15.05 -15.24
C LEU A 83 20.75 -15.85 -14.16
N GLN A 84 20.05 -16.92 -14.53
CA GLN A 84 19.41 -17.85 -13.60
C GLN A 84 20.41 -18.42 -12.59
N LYS A 85 21.55 -18.95 -13.06
CA LYS A 85 22.62 -19.47 -12.19
C LYS A 85 23.19 -18.37 -11.28
N GLY A 86 23.24 -17.13 -11.74
CA GLY A 86 23.59 -15.95 -10.95
C GLY A 86 22.62 -15.71 -9.79
N LEU A 87 21.32 -15.66 -10.08
CA LEU A 87 20.27 -15.51 -9.08
C LEU A 87 20.27 -16.64 -8.05
N GLU A 88 20.43 -17.88 -8.48
CA GLU A 88 20.50 -19.04 -7.58
C GLU A 88 21.73 -18.96 -6.67
N ARG A 89 22.88 -18.49 -7.18
CA ARG A 89 24.05 -18.19 -6.34
C ARG A 89 23.74 -17.09 -5.33
N ARG A 90 23.05 -16.02 -5.74
CA ARG A 90 22.64 -14.93 -4.84
C ARG A 90 21.70 -15.43 -3.74
N ALA A 91 20.72 -16.27 -4.07
CA ALA A 91 19.79 -16.88 -3.12
C ALA A 91 20.48 -17.78 -2.09
N ARG A 92 21.56 -18.47 -2.47
CA ARG A 92 22.39 -19.23 -1.50
C ARG A 92 23.15 -18.32 -0.54
N LYS A 93 23.63 -17.16 -1.02
CA LYS A 93 24.50 -16.23 -0.26
C LYS A 93 23.75 -15.21 0.59
N THR A 94 22.44 -15.06 0.40
CA THR A 94 21.61 -14.04 1.08
C THR A 94 20.45 -14.70 1.82
N ASP A 95 19.84 -13.97 2.76
CA ASP A 95 18.61 -14.40 3.42
C ASP A 95 17.38 -14.24 2.53
N ASN A 96 17.43 -13.26 1.63
CA ASN A 96 16.45 -13.02 0.60
C ASN A 96 17.18 -12.37 -0.59
N TRP A 97 17.16 -13.02 -1.75
CA TRP A 97 17.92 -12.55 -2.93
C TRP A 97 17.38 -11.25 -3.51
N LEU A 98 16.11 -10.93 -3.24
CA LEU A 98 15.37 -9.82 -3.84
C LEU A 98 15.32 -8.58 -2.94
N SER A 99 15.36 -8.73 -1.62
CA SER A 99 15.00 -7.66 -0.67
C SER A 99 15.73 -6.32 -0.92
N GLU A 100 17.05 -6.36 -1.09
CA GLU A 100 17.87 -5.18 -1.38
C GLU A 100 17.54 -4.56 -2.74
N TRP A 101 17.47 -5.38 -3.80
CA TRP A 101 17.17 -4.90 -5.15
C TRP A 101 15.75 -4.34 -5.26
N TRP A 102 14.76 -4.96 -4.61
CA TRP A 102 13.40 -4.45 -4.58
C TRP A 102 13.31 -3.13 -3.81
N MET A 103 13.89 -3.06 -2.60
CA MET A 103 13.94 -1.82 -1.83
C MET A 103 14.56 -0.68 -2.65
N GLN A 104 15.69 -0.96 -3.29
CA GLN A 104 16.41 0.01 -4.10
C GLN A 104 15.59 0.45 -5.31
N SER A 105 15.18 -0.48 -6.17
CA SER A 105 14.53 -0.16 -7.44
C SER A 105 13.12 0.42 -7.30
N ALA A 106 12.31 -0.14 -6.39
CA ALA A 106 10.92 0.28 -6.23
C ALA A 106 10.78 1.61 -5.48
N TYR A 107 11.70 1.92 -4.55
CA TYR A 107 11.54 3.06 -3.65
C TYR A 107 12.73 4.02 -3.65
N LEU A 108 13.94 3.55 -3.34
CA LEU A 108 15.07 4.44 -3.04
C LEU A 108 15.66 5.15 -4.27
N ASP A 109 15.64 4.47 -5.41
CA ASP A 109 16.04 5.01 -6.71
C ASP A 109 14.87 5.71 -7.43
N CYS A 110 13.62 5.50 -7.00
CA CYS A 110 12.48 6.26 -7.50
C CYS A 110 12.62 7.74 -7.10
N ARG A 111 12.60 8.63 -8.10
CA ARG A 111 12.85 10.07 -7.91
C ARG A 111 11.57 10.91 -7.92
N MET A 112 10.43 10.32 -8.25
CA MET A 112 9.14 10.97 -8.13
C MET A 112 8.87 11.39 -6.68
N PRO A 113 8.15 12.50 -6.46
CA PRO A 113 7.68 12.88 -5.13
C PRO A 113 7.04 11.71 -4.38
N VAL A 114 7.32 11.54 -3.09
CA VAL A 114 6.69 10.45 -2.34
C VAL A 114 5.20 10.71 -2.11
N ALA A 115 4.80 11.97 -1.91
CA ALA A 115 3.39 12.35 -1.85
C ALA A 115 2.71 12.01 -3.19
N VAL A 116 1.51 11.43 -3.13
CA VAL A 116 0.75 10.90 -4.29
C VAL A 116 1.35 9.64 -4.91
N TYR A 117 2.59 9.68 -5.38
CA TYR A 117 3.17 8.62 -6.23
C TYR A 117 3.74 7.42 -5.48
N THR A 118 4.02 7.53 -4.17
CA THR A 118 4.65 6.43 -3.41
C THR A 118 3.96 6.19 -2.07
N SER A 119 3.74 7.23 -1.27
CA SER A 119 3.18 7.16 0.08
C SER A 119 1.65 6.99 0.03
N PRO A 120 1.09 5.84 0.44
CA PRO A 120 -0.36 5.67 0.45
C PRO A 120 -1.00 6.40 1.63
N GLY A 121 -2.19 6.95 1.40
CA GLY A 121 -3.06 7.52 2.43
C GLY A 121 -4.10 6.50 2.89
N VAL A 122 -4.47 6.53 4.17
CA VAL A 122 -5.54 5.70 4.74
C VAL A 122 -6.58 6.60 5.39
N VAL A 123 -7.83 6.43 4.99
CA VAL A 123 -9.00 7.12 5.54
C VAL A 123 -9.64 6.23 6.59
N LEU A 124 -9.80 6.76 7.81
CA LEU A 124 -10.51 6.10 8.90
C LEU A 124 -11.95 6.62 9.02
N PRO A 125 -12.84 5.90 9.73
CA PRO A 125 -14.17 6.39 10.04
C PRO A 125 -14.14 7.79 10.64
N ARG A 126 -15.09 8.62 10.20
CA ARG A 126 -15.24 9.98 10.74
C ARG A 126 -15.54 9.92 12.24
N MET A 127 -14.83 10.74 13.01
CA MET A 127 -15.08 10.93 14.43
C MET A 127 -16.11 12.04 14.65
N HIS A 128 -16.91 11.91 15.71
CA HIS A 128 -17.97 12.88 16.06
C HIS A 128 -17.64 13.65 17.33
N PHE A 129 -16.47 14.28 17.39
CA PHE A 129 -16.20 15.30 18.41
C PHE A 129 -16.73 16.66 17.95
N HIS A 130 -17.21 17.47 18.89
CA HIS A 130 -17.86 18.76 18.62
C HIS A 130 -16.98 19.97 18.91
N ASP A 131 -15.80 19.77 19.50
CA ASP A 131 -14.92 20.83 19.94
C ASP A 131 -13.44 20.41 19.92
N ARG A 132 -12.58 21.40 20.17
CA ARG A 132 -11.13 21.23 20.31
C ARG A 132 -10.78 20.20 21.37
N GLN A 133 -11.50 20.20 22.50
CA GLN A 133 -11.22 19.28 23.60
C GLN A 133 -11.39 17.83 23.12
N GLY A 134 -12.46 17.51 22.41
CA GLY A 134 -12.71 16.21 21.82
C GLY A 134 -11.64 15.81 20.80
N GLN A 135 -11.21 16.73 19.93
CA GLN A 135 -10.11 16.48 18.98
C GLN A 135 -8.81 16.10 19.71
N MET A 136 -8.39 16.89 20.72
CA MET A 136 -7.16 16.63 21.48
C MET A 136 -7.27 15.35 22.30
N ARG A 137 -8.44 15.05 22.87
CA ARG A 137 -8.70 13.80 23.59
C ARG A 137 -8.61 12.58 22.67
N PHE A 138 -9.15 12.68 21.46
CA PHE A 138 -9.01 11.63 20.45
C PHE A 138 -7.55 11.44 20.05
N ALA A 139 -6.82 12.52 19.75
CA ALA A 139 -5.40 12.45 19.41
C ALA A 139 -4.56 11.83 20.55
N ALA A 140 -4.84 12.18 21.81
CA ALA A 140 -4.17 11.58 22.97
C ALA A 140 -4.44 10.07 23.10
N LYS A 141 -5.70 9.62 22.91
CA LYS A 141 -6.05 8.19 22.89
C LYS A 141 -5.40 7.43 21.74
N LEU A 142 -5.33 8.06 20.55
CA LEU A 142 -4.63 7.51 19.40
C LEU A 142 -3.14 7.30 19.73
N ILE A 143 -2.47 8.32 20.28
CA ILE A 143 -1.07 8.22 20.68
C ILE A 143 -0.89 7.08 21.69
N ALA A 144 -1.74 7.00 22.72
CA ALA A 144 -1.71 5.92 23.71
C ALA A 144 -1.80 4.53 23.06
N GLY A 145 -2.72 4.35 22.10
CA GLY A 145 -2.89 3.09 21.37
C GLY A 145 -1.66 2.71 20.54
N VAL A 146 -1.02 3.68 19.88
CA VAL A 146 0.22 3.43 19.13
C VAL A 146 1.37 3.05 20.06
N LEU A 147 1.47 3.67 21.24
CA LEU A 147 2.49 3.31 22.24
C LEU A 147 2.23 1.96 22.88
N ASP A 148 0.97 1.53 22.99
CA ASP A 148 0.60 0.16 23.39
C ASP A 148 1.00 -0.86 22.34
N PHE A 149 0.81 -0.53 21.06
CA PHE A 149 1.34 -1.34 19.97
C PHE A 149 2.88 -1.40 19.98
N LYS A 150 3.54 -0.25 20.13
CA LYS A 150 5.01 -0.15 20.22
C LYS A 150 5.57 -1.01 21.35
N LYS A 151 4.90 -1.07 22.51
CA LYS A 151 5.31 -1.94 23.61
C LYS A 151 5.45 -3.39 23.13
N MET A 152 4.51 -3.91 22.34
CA MET A 152 4.59 -5.27 21.82
C MET A 152 5.74 -5.46 20.82
N ILE A 153 6.11 -4.43 20.08
CA ILE A 153 7.29 -4.42 19.19
C ILE A 153 8.55 -4.47 20.04
N ASP A 154 8.71 -3.54 20.99
CA ASP A 154 9.90 -3.42 21.84
C ASP A 154 10.14 -4.67 22.69
N THR A 155 9.08 -5.33 23.18
CA THR A 155 9.18 -6.56 23.98
C THR A 155 9.10 -7.83 23.15
N GLU A 156 9.03 -7.73 21.82
CA GLU A 156 8.92 -8.85 20.88
C GLU A 156 7.77 -9.81 21.16
N THR A 157 6.66 -9.28 21.69
CA THR A 157 5.44 -10.02 22.01
C THR A 157 4.33 -9.80 20.99
N LEU A 158 4.63 -9.18 19.84
CA LEU A 158 3.66 -9.03 18.76
C LEU A 158 3.24 -10.44 18.27
N PRO A 159 1.94 -10.77 18.22
CA PRO A 159 1.49 -12.07 17.76
C PRO A 159 1.91 -12.36 16.33
N VAL A 160 2.44 -13.56 16.10
CA VAL A 160 2.82 -14.04 14.78
C VAL A 160 1.57 -14.21 13.92
N GLU A 161 1.63 -13.74 12.69
CA GLU A 161 0.58 -13.91 11.70
C GLU A 161 0.78 -15.19 10.87
N TYR A 162 -0.32 -15.86 10.51
CA TYR A 162 -0.32 -17.06 9.67
C TYR A 162 -1.27 -16.89 8.49
N LEU A 163 -0.86 -17.33 7.31
CA LEU A 163 -1.71 -17.42 6.12
C LEU A 163 -1.84 -18.88 5.71
N SER A 164 -3.06 -19.41 5.68
CA SER A 164 -3.32 -20.83 5.37
C SER A 164 -2.47 -21.82 6.17
N GLY A 165 -2.26 -21.53 7.47
CA GLY A 165 -1.46 -22.36 8.38
C GLY A 165 0.05 -22.23 8.22
N LYS A 166 0.54 -21.31 7.36
CA LYS A 166 1.97 -21.01 7.23
C LYS A 166 2.32 -19.71 7.97
N PRO A 167 3.40 -19.70 8.76
CA PRO A 167 3.88 -18.49 9.44
C PRO A 167 4.26 -17.38 8.46
N LEU A 168 4.07 -16.12 8.85
CA LEU A 168 4.45 -14.93 8.08
C LEU A 168 5.58 -14.14 8.74
N CYS A 169 6.51 -13.63 7.94
CA CYS A 169 7.56 -12.68 8.29
C CYS A 169 6.98 -11.48 9.03
N MET A 170 7.59 -11.15 10.16
CA MET A 170 7.16 -10.04 11.03
C MET A 170 8.06 -8.80 10.92
N ASP A 171 9.16 -8.88 10.15
CA ASP A 171 10.18 -7.83 10.03
C ASP A 171 9.60 -6.43 9.72
N GLN A 172 8.64 -6.33 8.80
CA GLN A 172 8.04 -5.05 8.40
C GLN A 172 7.46 -4.26 9.59
N TYR A 173 6.92 -4.94 10.61
CA TYR A 173 6.40 -4.28 11.82
C TYR A 173 7.49 -3.56 12.64
N TYR A 174 8.73 -4.05 12.56
CA TYR A 174 9.87 -3.46 13.25
C TYR A 174 10.50 -2.31 12.46
N GLN A 175 10.04 -2.09 11.22
CA GLN A 175 10.51 -1.01 10.35
C GLN A 175 9.61 0.23 10.36
N ILE A 176 8.36 0.15 10.84
CA ILE A 176 7.38 1.26 10.72
C ILE A 176 7.49 2.35 11.79
N LEU A 177 7.99 2.02 12.99
CA LEU A 177 8.15 2.99 14.09
C LEU A 177 9.60 3.48 14.18
N SER A 178 9.77 4.73 14.60
CA SER A 178 11.08 5.38 14.79
C SER A 178 11.96 5.39 13.53
N SER A 179 11.35 5.30 12.35
CA SER A 179 12.05 5.32 11.07
C SER A 179 11.68 6.55 10.24
N CYS A 180 12.54 6.88 9.30
CA CYS A 180 12.37 8.01 8.39
C CYS A 180 13.17 7.77 7.11
N ARG A 181 12.63 8.21 5.97
CA ARG A 181 13.38 8.32 4.72
C ARG A 181 14.29 9.55 4.76
N ILE A 182 15.45 9.44 4.15
CA ILE A 182 16.45 10.51 4.04
C ILE A 182 16.69 10.76 2.55
N PRO A 183 16.46 11.99 2.06
CA PRO A 183 16.67 12.30 0.66
C PRO A 183 18.17 12.32 0.35
N GLY A 184 18.55 11.70 -0.76
CA GLY A 184 19.94 11.72 -1.24
C GLY A 184 20.05 12.25 -2.68
N PRO A 185 21.25 12.64 -3.13
CA PRO A 185 21.45 13.28 -4.43
C PRO A 185 21.23 12.34 -5.62
N LYS A 186 21.48 11.03 -5.45
CA LYS A 186 21.24 10.00 -6.47
C LYS A 186 20.14 9.02 -6.06
N ARG A 187 20.18 8.64 -4.79
CA ARG A 187 19.34 7.61 -4.16
C ARG A 187 19.07 8.04 -2.73
N ASP A 188 17.88 7.74 -2.25
CA ASP A 188 17.48 7.97 -0.86
C ASP A 188 17.94 6.82 0.05
N THR A 189 17.86 7.01 1.36
CA THR A 189 18.09 5.93 2.34
C THR A 189 16.95 5.90 3.36
N ILE A 190 16.80 4.77 4.05
CA ILE A 190 15.93 4.67 5.23
C ILE A 190 16.82 4.58 6.46
N VAL A 191 16.48 5.36 7.49
CA VAL A 191 17.04 5.20 8.83
C VAL A 191 15.98 4.63 9.75
N ASN A 192 16.38 3.67 10.58
CA ASN A 192 15.55 3.13 11.65
C ASN A 192 16.28 3.33 12.98
N HIS A 193 15.70 4.15 13.86
CA HIS A 193 16.30 4.53 15.14
C HIS A 193 15.90 3.59 16.29
N THR A 194 15.16 2.52 16.04
CA THR A 194 14.97 1.45 17.05
C THR A 194 16.24 0.64 17.25
N VAL A 195 17.10 0.55 16.23
CA VAL A 195 18.37 -0.19 16.24
C VAL A 195 19.48 0.72 16.79
N GLY A 196 19.69 0.72 18.11
CA GLY A 196 20.73 1.52 18.76
C GLY A 196 20.68 1.46 20.29
N LYS A 197 21.67 2.08 20.96
CA LYS A 197 21.78 2.06 22.44
C LYS A 197 20.70 2.91 23.15
N THR A 198 20.13 3.90 22.46
CA THR A 198 19.12 4.81 23.03
C THR A 198 17.89 4.83 22.12
N HIS A 199 16.80 4.24 22.58
CA HIS A 199 15.53 4.25 21.87
C HIS A 199 14.88 5.64 21.94
N PRO A 200 14.29 6.13 20.83
CA PRO A 200 13.52 7.37 20.87
C PRO A 200 12.31 7.27 21.80
N THR A 201 12.15 8.26 22.67
CA THR A 201 11.06 8.37 23.65
C THR A 201 10.07 9.48 23.33
N HIS A 202 10.18 10.11 22.16
CA HIS A 202 9.35 11.24 21.75
C HIS A 202 8.62 10.98 20.43
N ILE A 203 7.48 11.63 20.27
CA ILE A 203 6.81 11.80 18.98
C ILE A 203 7.05 13.23 18.48
N THR A 204 6.72 13.47 17.21
CA THR A 204 6.55 14.84 16.72
C THR A 204 5.08 15.16 16.54
N VAL A 205 4.69 16.37 16.92
CA VAL A 205 3.35 16.90 16.66
C VAL A 205 3.50 18.10 15.74
N VAL A 206 2.67 18.21 14.72
CA VAL A 206 2.63 19.35 13.81
C VAL A 206 1.25 19.98 13.80
N HIS A 207 1.21 21.30 14.01
CA HIS A 207 -0.01 22.11 14.00
C HIS A 207 0.33 23.47 13.38
N ASN A 208 -0.49 23.93 12.43
CA ASN A 208 -0.24 25.15 11.65
C ASN A 208 1.20 25.24 11.12
N PHE A 209 1.70 24.11 10.58
CA PHE A 209 3.04 23.96 9.99
C PHE A 209 4.21 24.02 10.98
N GLN A 210 3.93 24.08 12.28
CA GLN A 210 4.94 24.17 13.31
C GLN A 210 5.11 22.81 13.99
N PHE A 211 6.34 22.33 14.04
CA PHE A 211 6.67 21.04 14.65
C PHE A 211 7.06 21.19 16.12
N PHE A 212 6.72 20.19 16.93
CA PHE A 212 7.03 20.09 18.34
C PHE A 212 7.52 18.69 18.68
N VAL A 213 8.49 18.61 19.59
CA VAL A 213 8.86 17.38 20.27
C VAL A 213 7.94 17.21 21.46
N LEU A 214 7.28 16.06 21.53
CA LEU A 214 6.50 15.63 22.67
C LEU A 214 7.10 14.31 23.19
N ASP A 215 7.78 14.38 24.33
CA ASP A 215 8.14 13.17 25.08
C ASP A 215 6.86 12.45 25.52
N VAL A 216 6.83 11.14 25.29
CA VAL A 216 5.67 10.29 25.58
C VAL A 216 5.98 9.22 26.64
N TYR A 217 7.16 9.32 27.23
CA TYR A 217 7.58 8.56 28.40
C TYR A 217 8.04 9.53 29.49
N ASN A 218 7.71 9.22 30.73
CA ASN A 218 8.25 9.86 31.92
C ASN A 218 9.74 9.51 32.11
N SER A 219 10.42 10.24 32.99
CA SER A 219 11.83 10.00 33.33
C SER A 219 12.10 8.62 33.95
N ASP A 220 11.09 7.99 34.55
CA ASP A 220 11.15 6.62 35.09
C ASP A 220 10.91 5.53 34.02
N GLY A 221 10.71 5.94 32.76
CA GLY A 221 10.43 5.05 31.63
C GLY A 221 8.97 4.62 31.51
N THR A 222 8.07 5.05 32.39
CA THR A 222 6.63 4.81 32.25
C THR A 222 6.03 5.65 31.14
N ARG A 223 4.97 5.18 30.49
CA ARG A 223 4.28 5.94 29.43
C ARG A 223 3.47 7.08 30.04
N LEU A 224 3.37 8.19 29.32
CA LEU A 224 2.39 9.21 29.65
C LEU A 224 0.96 8.65 29.55
N THR A 225 0.08 9.06 30.47
CA THR A 225 -1.34 8.77 30.39
C THR A 225 -2.03 9.63 29.32
N VAL A 226 -3.25 9.28 28.94
CA VAL A 226 -4.04 10.09 28.00
C VAL A 226 -4.32 11.50 28.53
N ASP A 227 -4.55 11.69 29.83
CA ASP A 227 -4.71 13.05 30.39
C ASP A 227 -3.41 13.86 30.28
N GLN A 228 -2.27 13.23 30.58
CA GLN A 228 -0.96 13.87 30.46
C GLN A 228 -0.70 14.28 29.00
N MET A 229 -0.95 13.39 28.05
CA MET A 229 -0.80 13.69 26.62
C MET A 229 -1.79 14.78 26.15
N TYR A 230 -3.03 14.73 26.60
CA TYR A 230 -4.03 15.76 26.32
C TYR A 230 -3.56 17.16 26.78
N MET A 231 -3.06 17.28 28.01
CA MET A 231 -2.52 18.55 28.53
C MET A 231 -1.35 19.06 27.69
N GLN A 232 -0.48 18.15 27.24
CA GLN A 232 0.67 18.52 26.39
C GLN A 232 0.23 18.95 24.99
N LEU A 233 -0.79 18.31 24.42
CA LEU A 233 -1.39 18.71 23.13
C LEU A 233 -2.07 20.09 23.24
N GLU A 234 -2.75 20.41 24.35
CA GLU A 234 -3.28 21.77 24.57
C GLU A 234 -2.17 22.82 24.62
N LYS A 235 -1.03 22.53 25.27
CA LYS A 235 0.15 23.42 25.27
C LYS A 235 0.70 23.63 23.86
N ILE A 236 0.79 22.56 23.06
CA ILE A 236 1.25 22.62 21.66
C ILE A 236 0.31 23.51 20.84
N TRP A 237 -0.99 23.26 20.91
CA TRP A 237 -2.02 24.03 20.19
C TRP A 237 -1.94 25.52 20.55
N ASN A 238 -1.92 25.86 21.84
CA ASN A 238 -1.78 27.25 22.31
C ASN A 238 -0.47 27.92 21.84
N SER A 239 0.61 27.15 21.67
CA SER A 239 1.92 27.64 21.19
C SER A 239 2.02 27.77 19.66
N SER A 240 0.92 27.50 18.94
CA SER A 240 0.88 27.38 17.48
C SER A 240 -0.38 27.93 16.83
N LEU A 241 -1.05 28.90 17.46
CA LEU A 241 -2.24 29.55 16.90
C LEU A 241 -1.96 30.39 15.63
N GLN A 242 -0.71 30.82 15.44
CA GLN A 242 -0.33 31.61 14.27
C GLN A 242 -0.23 30.72 13.02
N THR A 243 -0.99 31.07 11.98
CA THR A 243 -0.99 30.40 10.68
C THR A 243 -0.04 31.01 9.66
N ASN A 244 0.75 32.02 10.05
CA ASN A 244 1.66 32.77 9.18
C ASN A 244 3.10 32.23 9.14
N LYS A 245 3.35 31.02 9.66
CA LYS A 245 4.67 30.40 9.59
C LYS A 245 4.90 29.77 8.23
N GLU A 246 6.17 29.77 7.81
CA GLU A 246 6.55 29.12 6.58
C GLU A 246 6.36 27.60 6.68
N PRO A 247 5.71 26.97 5.68
CA PRO A 247 5.40 25.55 5.72
C PRO A 247 6.61 24.69 5.36
N ILE A 248 7.62 24.66 6.24
CA ILE A 248 8.89 23.96 5.98
C ILE A 248 8.69 22.48 5.60
N GLY A 249 7.66 21.84 6.17
CA GLY A 249 7.30 20.44 5.88
C GLY A 249 6.96 20.18 4.42
N ILE A 250 6.47 21.19 3.68
CA ILE A 250 6.10 21.04 2.27
C ILE A 250 7.31 20.73 1.37
N LEU A 251 8.53 21.05 1.81
CA LEU A 251 9.76 20.69 1.08
C LEU A 251 9.88 19.18 0.86
N THR A 252 9.36 18.36 1.78
CA THR A 252 9.40 16.89 1.69
C THR A 252 8.49 16.31 0.60
N SER A 253 7.58 17.13 0.03
CA SER A 253 6.71 16.75 -1.09
C SER A 253 7.32 17.00 -2.47
N GLN A 254 8.54 17.51 -2.54
CA GLN A 254 9.21 17.77 -3.82
C GLN A 254 9.71 16.49 -4.49
N HIS A 255 10.03 16.61 -5.77
CA HIS A 255 10.79 15.60 -6.50
C HIS A 255 12.09 15.29 -5.73
N ARG A 256 12.46 14.02 -5.61
CA ARG A 256 13.49 13.59 -4.64
C ARG A 256 14.86 14.21 -4.89
N ASN A 257 15.21 14.49 -6.15
CA ASN A 257 16.45 15.23 -6.47
C ASN A 257 16.40 16.69 -5.99
N THR A 258 15.25 17.35 -6.13
CA THR A 258 15.04 18.74 -5.70
C THR A 258 15.04 18.80 -4.19
N TRP A 259 14.31 17.89 -3.54
CA TRP A 259 14.30 17.77 -2.09
C TRP A 259 15.69 17.44 -1.54
N GLY A 260 16.45 16.51 -2.14
CA GLY A 260 17.81 16.21 -1.68
C GLY A 260 18.75 17.42 -1.68
N LYS A 261 18.63 18.31 -2.67
CA LYS A 261 19.38 19.58 -2.70
C LYS A 261 18.91 20.55 -1.60
N ALA A 262 17.61 20.77 -1.49
CA ALA A 262 17.03 21.66 -0.48
C ALA A 262 17.28 21.16 0.95
N TYR A 263 17.22 19.84 1.18
CA TYR A 263 17.55 19.18 2.44
C TYR A 263 19.01 19.43 2.82
N ASN A 264 19.96 19.22 1.91
CA ASN A 264 21.37 19.49 2.19
C ASN A 264 21.61 20.96 2.56
N ASN A 265 20.89 21.88 1.93
CA ASN A 265 20.97 23.29 2.28
C ASN A 265 20.35 23.58 3.67
N LEU A 266 19.16 23.05 3.94
CA LEU A 266 18.46 23.16 5.22
C LEU A 266 19.34 22.68 6.39
N MET A 267 20.08 21.59 6.19
CA MET A 267 20.95 20.95 7.19
C MET A 267 22.25 21.70 7.50
N LYS A 268 22.57 22.79 6.77
CA LYS A 268 23.76 23.62 7.05
C LYS A 268 23.60 24.44 8.33
N ASP A 269 22.39 24.91 8.62
CA ASP A 269 22.09 25.64 9.85
C ASP A 269 21.94 24.66 11.03
N LYS A 270 22.56 25.00 12.17
CA LYS A 270 22.60 24.13 13.36
C LYS A 270 21.20 23.87 13.93
N THR A 271 20.37 24.91 14.04
CA THR A 271 19.01 24.82 14.59
C THR A 271 18.11 24.00 13.67
N ASN A 272 18.16 24.25 12.37
CA ASN A 272 17.43 23.46 11.37
C ASN A 272 17.81 21.99 11.43
N LYS A 273 19.11 21.70 11.48
CA LYS A 273 19.64 20.34 11.59
C LYS A 273 19.17 19.61 12.85
N GLU A 274 19.13 20.29 14.00
CA GLU A 274 18.61 19.74 15.24
C GLU A 274 17.11 19.44 15.14
N SER A 275 16.33 20.37 14.59
CA SER A 275 14.89 20.19 14.34
C SER A 275 14.60 19.02 13.39
N VAL A 276 15.30 18.93 12.26
CA VAL A 276 15.15 17.81 11.31
C VAL A 276 15.50 16.47 11.95
N ARG A 277 16.59 16.41 12.73
CA ARG A 277 16.99 15.18 13.43
C ARG A 277 15.95 14.75 14.47
N ALA A 278 15.32 15.69 15.15
CA ALA A 278 14.23 15.38 16.08
C ALA A 278 13.02 14.77 15.35
N ILE A 279 12.68 15.27 14.16
CA ILE A 279 11.61 14.70 13.31
C ILE A 279 11.99 13.29 12.83
N GLN A 280 13.20 13.12 12.29
CA GLN A 280 13.67 11.83 11.79
C GLN A 280 13.65 10.75 12.88
N LYS A 281 14.09 11.10 14.09
CA LYS A 281 14.14 10.19 15.24
C LYS A 281 12.81 9.90 15.93
N SER A 282 11.78 10.72 15.74
CA SER A 282 10.54 10.56 16.50
C SER A 282 9.90 9.20 16.25
N ILE A 283 9.15 8.64 17.21
CA ILE A 283 8.53 7.33 17.05
C ILE A 283 7.55 7.34 15.86
N PHE A 284 6.73 8.38 15.77
CA PHE A 284 5.86 8.71 14.64
C PHE A 284 5.56 10.22 14.69
N THR A 285 4.73 10.70 13.76
CA THR A 285 4.23 12.08 13.75
C THR A 285 2.71 12.12 13.88
N VAL A 286 2.19 13.12 14.59
CA VAL A 286 0.76 13.46 14.65
C VAL A 286 0.53 14.83 14.01
N CYS A 287 -0.36 14.89 13.02
CA CYS A 287 -0.77 16.09 12.32
C CYS A 287 -2.13 16.54 12.84
N LEU A 288 -2.17 17.70 13.50
CA LEU A 288 -3.41 18.35 13.93
C LEU A 288 -3.84 19.29 12.80
N ASP A 289 -4.83 18.86 12.03
CA ASP A 289 -5.20 19.48 10.76
C ASP A 289 -6.33 20.49 10.91
N ALA A 290 -6.19 21.61 10.18
CA ALA A 290 -7.24 22.58 10.00
C ALA A 290 -8.40 21.98 9.16
N PRO A 291 -9.63 22.50 9.29
CA PRO A 291 -10.76 22.06 8.48
C PRO A 291 -10.52 22.38 7.00
N MET A 292 -10.96 21.47 6.14
CA MET A 292 -10.95 21.65 4.69
C MET A 292 -12.25 22.30 4.20
N PRO A 293 -12.31 22.82 2.96
CA PRO A 293 -13.55 23.31 2.36
C PRO A 293 -14.69 22.29 2.45
N ARG A 294 -15.90 22.78 2.75
CA ARG A 294 -17.10 21.96 2.71
C ARG A 294 -17.36 21.50 1.28
N VAL A 295 -17.74 20.24 1.16
CA VAL A 295 -18.15 19.57 -0.08
C VAL A 295 -19.49 18.88 0.16
N SER A 296 -20.15 18.39 -0.90
CA SER A 296 -21.32 17.52 -0.75
C SER A 296 -20.97 16.24 0.00
N ASP A 297 -21.95 15.62 0.64
CA ASP A 297 -21.75 14.35 1.37
C ASP A 297 -21.20 13.24 0.46
N GLU A 298 -21.60 13.23 -0.82
CA GLU A 298 -21.11 12.28 -1.82
C GLU A 298 -19.60 12.43 -2.11
N LEU A 299 -19.07 13.65 -2.02
CA LEU A 299 -17.65 13.95 -2.26
C LEU A 299 -16.82 13.96 -0.98
N TYR A 300 -17.46 13.83 0.19
CA TYR A 300 -16.78 13.91 1.47
C TYR A 300 -15.63 12.90 1.57
N GLN A 301 -15.88 11.63 1.26
CA GLN A 301 -14.85 10.58 1.35
C GLN A 301 -13.70 10.80 0.36
N SER A 302 -14.00 11.25 -0.86
CA SER A 302 -12.97 11.60 -1.85
C SER A 302 -12.09 12.75 -1.39
N ARG A 303 -12.68 13.81 -0.81
CA ARG A 303 -11.96 14.94 -0.23
C ARG A 303 -11.09 14.50 0.96
N VAL A 304 -11.60 13.62 1.82
CA VAL A 304 -10.83 13.06 2.94
C VAL A 304 -9.63 12.26 2.43
N ALA A 305 -9.84 11.39 1.43
CA ALA A 305 -8.76 10.62 0.81
C ALA A 305 -7.65 11.54 0.26
N ALA A 306 -8.02 12.60 -0.47
CA ALA A 306 -7.08 13.62 -0.93
C ALA A 306 -6.34 14.32 0.23
N GLN A 307 -7.04 14.66 1.32
CA GLN A 307 -6.41 15.24 2.51
C GLN A 307 -5.40 14.28 3.17
N MET A 308 -5.71 12.98 3.24
CA MET A 308 -4.79 11.99 3.80
C MET A 308 -3.57 11.81 2.89
N LEU A 309 -3.79 11.71 1.59
CA LEU A 309 -2.75 11.40 0.61
C LEU A 309 -1.74 12.54 0.43
N HIS A 310 -2.19 13.80 0.39
CA HIS A 310 -1.33 14.94 0.07
C HIS A 310 -1.63 16.22 0.87
N GLY A 311 -2.66 16.26 1.72
CA GLY A 311 -2.98 17.42 2.56
C GLY A 311 -3.76 18.55 1.85
N GLY A 312 -4.23 18.33 0.63
CA GLY A 312 -5.12 19.25 -0.10
C GLY A 312 -4.48 20.45 -0.82
N GLY A 313 -3.16 20.66 -0.71
CA GLY A 313 -2.43 21.73 -1.40
C GLY A 313 -1.73 22.71 -0.45
N ALA A 314 -0.91 23.59 -1.01
CA ALA A 314 -0.03 24.49 -0.26
C ALA A 314 -0.76 25.47 0.69
N ARG A 315 -2.03 25.79 0.40
CA ARG A 315 -2.87 26.68 1.23
C ARG A 315 -3.55 25.97 2.40
N TRP A 316 -3.56 24.63 2.38
CA TRP A 316 -4.29 23.80 3.32
C TRP A 316 -3.31 23.05 4.23
N ASN A 317 -3.40 21.72 4.31
CA ASN A 317 -2.68 20.91 5.27
C ASN A 317 -1.41 20.25 4.68
N SER A 318 -1.05 20.47 3.41
CA SER A 318 0.16 19.88 2.80
C SER A 318 1.47 20.30 3.50
N GLY A 319 1.52 21.52 4.05
CA GLY A 319 2.64 22.00 4.85
C GLY A 319 2.66 21.43 6.27
N ASN A 320 1.55 20.83 6.73
CA ASN A 320 1.35 20.27 8.06
C ASN A 320 1.76 18.79 8.09
N ARG A 321 2.84 18.46 7.37
CA ARG A 321 3.32 17.11 7.09
C ARG A 321 4.83 17.09 7.03
N TRP A 322 5.42 15.91 7.24
CA TRP A 322 6.78 15.57 6.89
C TRP A 322 6.77 14.23 6.17
N PHE A 323 6.61 14.25 4.84
CA PHE A 323 6.34 13.06 4.01
C PHE A 323 7.45 12.01 4.01
N ASP A 324 8.67 12.37 4.42
CA ASP A 324 9.73 11.39 4.65
C ASP A 324 9.49 10.52 5.90
N LYS A 325 8.61 10.94 6.82
CA LYS A 325 8.33 10.20 8.03
C LYS A 325 7.50 8.97 7.71
N THR A 326 7.94 7.81 8.19
CA THR A 326 7.28 6.53 7.91
C THR A 326 5.83 6.48 8.33
N LEU A 327 5.47 7.05 9.49
CA LEU A 327 4.10 7.08 9.98
C LEU A 327 3.71 8.50 10.39
N GLN A 328 2.65 9.00 9.76
CA GLN A 328 2.00 10.27 10.12
C GLN A 328 0.51 10.03 10.34
N PHE A 329 0.05 10.11 11.58
CA PHE A 329 -1.38 10.07 11.91
C PHE A 329 -1.98 11.47 11.80
N ILE A 330 -3.14 11.59 11.18
CA ILE A 330 -3.78 12.86 10.87
C ILE A 330 -5.11 12.94 11.63
N VAL A 331 -5.32 14.03 12.35
CA VAL A 331 -6.53 14.32 13.13
C VAL A 331 -7.02 15.73 12.78
N GLY A 332 -8.04 15.81 11.92
CA GLY A 332 -8.67 17.06 11.51
C GLY A 332 -9.67 17.59 12.53
N GLU A 333 -9.82 18.91 12.59
CA GLU A 333 -10.79 19.58 13.46
C GLU A 333 -12.26 19.22 13.16
N ASP A 334 -12.57 18.76 11.94
CA ASP A 334 -13.92 18.43 11.48
C ASP A 334 -14.35 16.97 11.74
N GLY A 335 -13.55 16.23 12.51
CA GLY A 335 -13.74 14.81 12.78
C GLY A 335 -13.04 13.88 11.78
N THR A 336 -12.46 14.43 10.71
CA THR A 336 -11.69 13.63 9.75
C THR A 336 -10.45 13.03 10.43
N CYS A 337 -10.18 11.75 10.23
CA CYS A 337 -8.94 11.15 10.69
C CYS A 337 -8.43 10.07 9.73
N GLY A 338 -7.14 9.78 9.85
CA GLY A 338 -6.45 8.86 8.96
C GLY A 338 -4.96 8.83 9.21
N LEU A 339 -4.23 8.33 8.22
CA LEU A 339 -2.77 8.40 8.20
C LEU A 339 -2.24 8.48 6.78
N VAL A 340 -0.97 8.84 6.66
CA VAL A 340 -0.16 8.62 5.47
C VAL A 340 1.13 7.95 5.91
N TYR A 341 1.61 6.98 5.12
CA TYR A 341 2.84 6.27 5.44
C TYR A 341 3.85 6.29 4.29
N GLU A 342 5.13 6.32 4.63
CA GLU A 342 6.22 6.15 3.64
C GLU A 342 6.36 4.67 3.32
N HIS A 343 6.34 4.33 2.03
CA HIS A 343 6.11 2.95 1.58
C HIS A 343 7.36 2.07 1.67
N ALA A 344 8.55 2.65 1.72
CA ALA A 344 9.77 1.85 1.64
C ALA A 344 9.91 0.90 2.84
N PRO A 345 9.61 1.27 4.11
CA PRO A 345 9.66 0.35 5.24
C PRO A 345 8.69 -0.84 5.22
N ALA A 346 7.46 -0.67 4.70
CA ALA A 346 6.42 -1.69 4.84
C ALA A 346 5.33 -1.62 3.76
N GLU A 347 4.58 -2.72 3.64
CA GLU A 347 3.37 -2.84 2.82
C GLU A 347 2.11 -2.44 3.60
N GLY A 348 0.95 -2.43 2.93
CA GLY A 348 -0.34 -2.14 3.55
C GLY A 348 -0.75 -3.06 4.72
N PRO A 349 -0.55 -4.40 4.68
CA PRO A 349 -1.04 -5.29 5.74
C PRO A 349 -0.51 -4.98 7.15
N PRO A 350 0.81 -4.74 7.38
CA PRO A 350 1.29 -4.27 8.68
C PRO A 350 0.67 -2.95 9.15
N ILE A 351 0.41 -2.02 8.21
CA ILE A 351 -0.21 -0.72 8.51
C ILE A 351 -1.65 -0.90 8.97
N VAL A 352 -2.47 -1.70 8.26
CA VAL A 352 -3.86 -1.91 8.69
C VAL A 352 -3.98 -2.77 9.95
N PHE A 353 -3.02 -3.65 10.21
CA PHE A 353 -2.95 -4.33 11.51
C PHE A 353 -2.76 -3.33 12.65
N LEU A 354 -1.83 -2.37 12.48
CA LEU A 354 -1.61 -1.29 13.45
C LEU A 354 -2.90 -0.48 13.62
N VAL A 355 -3.55 -0.09 12.53
CA VAL A 355 -4.83 0.63 12.55
C VAL A 355 -5.89 -0.15 13.34
N ASP A 356 -6.13 -1.41 13.02
CA ASP A 356 -7.11 -2.26 13.70
C ASP A 356 -6.83 -2.36 15.21
N TYR A 357 -5.54 -2.46 15.56
CA TYR A 357 -5.12 -2.51 16.96
C TYR A 357 -5.42 -1.19 17.69
N VAL A 358 -5.03 -0.06 17.09
CA VAL A 358 -5.20 1.28 17.68
C VAL A 358 -6.68 1.64 17.78
N VAL A 359 -7.48 1.39 16.74
CA VAL A 359 -8.94 1.63 16.77
C VAL A 359 -9.61 0.81 17.86
N LYS A 360 -9.27 -0.48 17.98
CA LYS A 360 -9.76 -1.32 19.07
C LYS A 360 -9.30 -0.82 20.45
N TYR A 361 -8.06 -0.32 20.55
CA TYR A 361 -7.55 0.24 21.80
C TYR A 361 -8.35 1.46 22.23
N MET A 362 -8.66 2.38 21.31
CA MET A 362 -9.39 3.63 21.60
C MET A 362 -10.83 3.40 22.11
N GLN A 363 -11.40 2.23 21.87
CA GLN A 363 -12.72 1.83 22.39
C GLN A 363 -12.69 1.43 23.88
N LYS A 364 -11.50 1.22 24.46
CA LYS A 364 -11.38 0.89 25.89
C LYS A 364 -11.69 2.11 26.77
N SER A 365 -12.40 1.87 27.87
CA SER A 365 -12.57 2.87 28.93
C SER A 365 -11.29 2.94 29.77
N GLU A 366 -10.76 4.14 29.96
CA GLU A 366 -9.58 4.34 30.81
C GLU A 366 -9.98 4.54 32.27
N ILE A 367 -9.37 3.75 33.16
CA ILE A 367 -9.63 3.77 34.61
C ILE A 367 -8.37 4.25 35.37
N VAL A 368 -7.27 4.52 34.67
CA VAL A 368 -5.99 4.88 35.31
C VAL A 368 -6.02 6.35 35.73
N ARG A 369 -5.95 6.60 37.04
CA ARG A 369 -5.78 7.96 37.57
C ARG A 369 -4.39 8.48 37.23
N SER A 370 -4.35 9.61 36.54
CA SER A 370 -3.11 10.29 36.18
C SER A 370 -2.45 10.90 37.42
N PRO A 371 -1.18 10.57 37.73
CA PRO A 371 -0.47 11.25 38.80
C PRO A 371 -0.25 12.72 38.40
N MET A 372 -0.59 13.65 39.31
CA MET A 372 -0.39 15.08 39.10
C MET A 372 1.09 15.45 39.27
N VAL A 373 1.89 15.20 38.23
CA VAL A 373 3.30 15.59 38.16
C VAL A 373 3.45 16.73 37.14
N PRO A 374 4.24 17.79 37.43
CA PRO A 374 4.52 18.84 36.46
C PRO A 374 5.18 18.27 35.19
N LEU A 375 4.52 18.46 34.04
CA LEU A 375 5.06 18.06 32.74
C LEU A 375 5.80 19.23 32.08
N GLN A 376 7.00 18.94 31.56
CA GLN A 376 7.80 19.92 30.81
C GLN A 376 7.06 20.42 29.57
N MET A 377 7.30 21.66 29.17
CA MET A 377 6.72 22.24 27.96
C MET A 377 7.24 21.50 26.71
N PRO A 378 6.37 21.04 25.79
CA PRO A 378 6.81 20.47 24.52
C PRO A 378 7.75 21.41 23.76
N GLN A 379 8.90 20.90 23.32
CA GLN A 379 9.91 21.72 22.67
C GLN A 379 9.47 22.05 21.25
N LYS A 380 9.27 23.35 20.97
CA LYS A 380 9.02 23.84 19.61
C LYS A 380 10.28 23.71 18.76
N LEU A 381 10.16 23.01 17.64
CA LEU A 381 11.23 22.86 16.65
C LEU A 381 11.25 24.09 15.75
N ARG A 382 12.30 24.90 15.90
CA ARG A 382 12.46 26.14 15.14
C ARG A 382 13.19 25.89 13.84
N PHE A 383 12.84 26.67 12.83
CA PHE A 383 13.53 26.69 11.56
C PHE A 383 13.94 28.12 11.20
N ASN A 384 15.23 28.31 10.96
CA ASN A 384 15.82 29.54 10.45
C ASN A 384 15.60 29.58 8.93
N ILE A 385 14.74 30.48 8.49
CA ILE A 385 14.37 30.63 7.07
C ILE A 385 15.29 31.65 6.42
N THR A 386 16.25 31.17 5.62
CA THR A 386 17.06 32.01 4.76
C THR A 386 16.32 32.33 3.46
N PRO A 387 16.76 33.33 2.67
CA PRO A 387 16.18 33.60 1.35
C PRO A 387 16.21 32.38 0.41
N GLU A 388 17.22 31.52 0.53
CA GLU A 388 17.33 30.28 -0.26
C GLU A 388 16.29 29.23 0.17
N VAL A 389 16.18 28.97 1.48
CA VAL A 389 15.15 28.06 2.03
C VAL A 389 13.76 28.56 1.65
N LYS A 390 13.51 29.88 1.72
CA LYS A 390 12.23 30.47 1.31
C LYS A 390 11.93 30.21 -0.17
N ARG A 391 12.92 30.37 -1.08
CA ARG A 391 12.75 30.03 -2.51
C ARG A 391 12.45 28.55 -2.72
N ASP A 392 13.07 27.67 -1.95
CA ASP A 392 12.79 26.23 -2.04
C ASP A 392 11.38 25.90 -1.57
N ILE A 393 10.90 26.58 -0.52
CA ILE A 393 9.51 26.45 -0.03
C ILE A 393 8.53 26.92 -1.09
N GLU A 394 8.75 28.08 -1.73
CA GLU A 394 7.85 28.56 -2.78
C GLU A 394 7.80 27.61 -3.99
N ARG A 395 8.96 27.06 -4.39
CA ARG A 395 9.00 26.02 -5.44
C ARG A 395 8.24 24.75 -5.01
N ALA A 396 8.38 24.32 -3.76
CA ALA A 396 7.63 23.20 -3.18
C ALA A 396 6.11 23.44 -3.16
N LYS A 397 5.66 24.66 -2.85
CA LYS A 397 4.24 25.03 -2.93
C LYS A 397 3.72 24.92 -4.36
N GLN A 398 4.46 25.44 -5.35
CA GLN A 398 4.08 25.36 -6.76
C GLN A 398 3.96 23.90 -7.22
N ASN A 399 4.99 23.09 -6.98
CA ASN A 399 4.98 21.68 -7.36
C ASN A 399 3.85 20.90 -6.68
N MET A 400 3.63 21.11 -5.38
CA MET A 400 2.51 20.48 -4.66
C MET A 400 1.17 20.86 -5.27
N ASN A 401 0.93 22.13 -5.60
CA ASN A 401 -0.33 22.53 -6.21
C ASN A 401 -0.52 21.90 -7.58
N ILE A 402 0.53 21.81 -8.41
CA ILE A 402 0.45 21.10 -9.71
C ILE A 402 0.02 19.64 -9.50
N MET A 403 0.70 18.91 -8.62
CA MET A 403 0.36 17.50 -8.33
C MET A 403 -1.07 17.33 -7.81
N VAL A 404 -1.52 18.20 -6.92
CA VAL A 404 -2.87 18.14 -6.34
C VAL A 404 -3.95 18.48 -7.36
N HIS A 405 -3.69 19.40 -8.28
CA HIS A 405 -4.62 19.71 -9.36
C HIS A 405 -4.68 18.60 -10.42
N ASP A 406 -3.57 17.91 -10.64
CA ASP A 406 -3.52 16.81 -11.60
C ASP A 406 -4.15 15.52 -11.05
N LEU A 407 -4.17 15.30 -9.74
CA LEU A 407 -4.75 14.08 -9.18
C LEU A 407 -6.30 14.13 -9.13
N ASP A 408 -6.95 13.19 -9.81
CA ASP A 408 -8.38 12.88 -9.66
C ASP A 408 -8.56 11.76 -8.62
N VAL A 409 -9.45 11.95 -7.65
CA VAL A 409 -9.70 10.99 -6.55
C VAL A 409 -11.21 10.77 -6.41
N LYS A 410 -11.65 9.52 -6.52
CA LYS A 410 -13.01 9.08 -6.18
C LYS A 410 -12.96 7.95 -5.17
N VAL A 411 -13.64 8.12 -4.04
CA VAL A 411 -13.97 7.01 -3.14
C VAL A 411 -15.40 6.57 -3.41
N LEU A 412 -15.57 5.29 -3.71
CA LEU A 412 -16.83 4.59 -3.85
C LEU A 412 -17.08 3.75 -2.60
N MET A 413 -18.10 4.12 -1.83
CA MET A 413 -18.63 3.32 -0.72
C MET A 413 -19.68 2.37 -1.30
N PHE A 414 -19.25 1.21 -1.79
CA PHE A 414 -20.14 0.25 -2.45
C PHE A 414 -20.98 -0.49 -1.42
N GLY A 415 -22.21 0.00 -1.19
CA GLY A 415 -23.12 -0.49 -0.14
C GLY A 415 -24.06 -1.63 -0.53
N HIS A 416 -23.92 -2.21 -1.73
CA HIS A 416 -24.90 -3.19 -2.25
C HIS A 416 -24.65 -4.62 -1.75
N PHE A 417 -23.38 -4.98 -1.54
CA PHE A 417 -22.92 -6.24 -0.96
C PHE A 417 -21.43 -6.16 -0.63
N GLY A 418 -20.92 -7.15 0.10
CA GLY A 418 -19.50 -7.29 0.42
C GLY A 418 -18.99 -8.70 0.12
N LYS A 419 -18.19 -9.26 1.02
CA LYS A 419 -17.71 -10.65 0.90
C LYS A 419 -18.84 -11.68 0.95
N ASN A 420 -20.00 -11.34 1.50
CA ASN A 420 -21.14 -12.24 1.67
C ASN A 420 -21.59 -12.88 0.34
N VAL A 421 -21.85 -12.10 -0.71
CA VAL A 421 -22.35 -12.58 -2.01
C VAL A 421 -21.37 -13.54 -2.71
N PRO A 422 -20.12 -13.15 -3.04
CA PRO A 422 -19.19 -14.09 -3.69
C PRO A 422 -18.97 -15.36 -2.87
N LYS A 423 -18.93 -15.27 -1.53
CA LYS A 423 -18.80 -16.47 -0.67
C LYS A 423 -20.02 -17.40 -0.75
N GLN A 424 -21.25 -16.88 -0.83
CA GLN A 424 -22.45 -17.70 -1.00
C GLN A 424 -22.37 -18.54 -2.29
N HIS A 425 -21.79 -17.99 -3.35
CA HIS A 425 -21.54 -18.68 -4.61
C HIS A 425 -20.18 -19.40 -4.68
N LYS A 426 -19.49 -19.59 -3.54
CA LYS A 426 -18.19 -20.28 -3.42
C LYS A 426 -17.06 -19.65 -4.25
N LEU A 427 -17.15 -18.36 -4.53
CA LEU A 427 -16.12 -17.57 -5.23
C LEU A 427 -15.23 -16.84 -4.22
N SER A 428 -13.98 -16.57 -4.62
CA SER A 428 -13.10 -15.69 -3.84
C SER A 428 -13.60 -14.24 -3.96
N PRO A 429 -13.87 -13.53 -2.85
CA PRO A 429 -14.27 -12.13 -2.93
C PRO A 429 -13.25 -11.24 -3.63
N ASP A 430 -11.97 -11.53 -3.45
CA ASP A 430 -10.88 -10.77 -4.04
C ASP A 430 -10.84 -10.93 -5.57
N ALA A 431 -10.80 -12.19 -6.04
CA ALA A 431 -10.88 -12.50 -7.47
C ALA A 431 -12.15 -11.94 -8.13
N PHE A 432 -13.28 -11.92 -7.40
CA PHE A 432 -14.52 -11.35 -7.88
C PHE A 432 -14.40 -9.84 -8.11
N VAL A 433 -13.79 -9.10 -7.17
CA VAL A 433 -13.52 -7.67 -7.34
C VAL A 433 -12.54 -7.44 -8.49
N GLN A 434 -11.46 -8.21 -8.58
CA GLN A 434 -10.46 -8.08 -9.65
C GLN A 434 -11.08 -8.27 -11.04
N LEU A 435 -11.96 -9.26 -11.22
CA LEU A 435 -12.67 -9.44 -12.50
C LEU A 435 -13.72 -8.36 -12.76
N ALA A 436 -14.34 -7.78 -11.74
CA ALA A 436 -15.18 -6.61 -11.91
C ALA A 436 -14.37 -5.40 -12.40
N LEU A 437 -13.13 -5.23 -11.93
CA LEU A 437 -12.22 -4.19 -12.44
C LEU A 437 -11.86 -4.44 -13.91
N GLN A 438 -11.57 -5.69 -14.30
CA GLN A 438 -11.31 -6.04 -15.71
C GLN A 438 -12.54 -5.77 -16.59
N LEU A 439 -13.73 -6.16 -16.16
CA LEU A 439 -14.98 -5.90 -16.88
C LEU A 439 -15.26 -4.40 -17.02
N ALA A 440 -15.07 -3.65 -15.94
CA ALA A 440 -15.24 -2.20 -15.95
C ALA A 440 -14.25 -1.52 -16.91
N TYR A 441 -13.00 -1.97 -16.95
CA TYR A 441 -11.99 -1.42 -17.85
C TYR A 441 -12.32 -1.72 -19.31
N PHE A 442 -12.64 -2.98 -19.61
CA PHE A 442 -13.02 -3.41 -20.95
C PHE A 442 -14.25 -2.64 -21.48
N ARG A 443 -15.27 -2.43 -20.64
CA ARG A 443 -16.45 -1.61 -21.01
C ARG A 443 -16.13 -0.16 -21.34
N ARG A 444 -15.07 0.40 -20.77
CA ARG A 444 -14.68 1.79 -21.01
C ARG A 444 -13.81 1.96 -22.25
N TYR A 445 -12.89 1.02 -22.45
CA TYR A 445 -11.81 1.19 -23.43
C TYR A 445 -11.88 0.21 -24.60
N ASN A 446 -12.75 -0.81 -24.52
CA ASN A 446 -12.87 -1.90 -25.49
C ASN A 446 -11.55 -2.65 -25.75
N ILE A 447 -10.63 -2.56 -24.80
CA ILE A 447 -9.33 -3.23 -24.78
C ILE A 447 -9.02 -3.70 -23.35
N CYS A 448 -8.12 -4.67 -23.23
CA CYS A 448 -7.50 -5.02 -21.96
C CYS A 448 -6.23 -4.20 -21.72
N CYS A 449 -5.66 -4.29 -20.51
CA CYS A 449 -4.42 -3.60 -20.17
C CYS A 449 -3.55 -4.41 -19.21
N ALA A 450 -2.28 -4.04 -19.10
CA ALA A 450 -1.43 -4.59 -18.06
C ALA A 450 -1.99 -4.19 -16.68
N THR A 451 -2.33 -5.20 -15.88
CA THR A 451 -2.91 -5.01 -14.54
C THR A 451 -1.99 -5.59 -13.48
N TYR A 452 -1.60 -4.77 -12.51
CA TYR A 452 -0.86 -5.15 -11.32
C TYR A 452 -1.82 -5.34 -10.15
N GLU A 453 -1.64 -6.43 -9.41
CA GLU A 453 -2.15 -6.59 -8.06
C GLU A 453 -1.02 -7.03 -7.12
N SER A 454 -0.96 -6.43 -5.94
CA SER A 454 0.07 -6.76 -4.95
C SER A 454 -0.18 -8.12 -4.27
N ALA A 455 0.78 -9.04 -4.38
CA ALA A 455 0.80 -10.29 -3.61
C ALA A 455 1.85 -10.27 -2.51
N SER A 456 1.44 -10.57 -1.27
CA SER A 456 2.35 -10.67 -0.13
C SER A 456 3.27 -11.90 -0.24
N LEU A 457 4.58 -11.67 -0.18
CA LEU A 457 5.62 -12.71 -0.07
C LEU A 457 6.01 -13.01 1.38
N ARG A 458 5.23 -12.54 2.36
CA ARG A 458 5.59 -12.69 3.78
C ARG A 458 5.69 -14.15 4.26
N MET A 459 5.28 -15.15 3.50
CA MET A 459 5.62 -16.55 3.81
C MET A 459 7.13 -16.83 3.81
N PHE A 460 7.94 -15.93 3.24
CA PHE A 460 9.39 -16.03 3.15
C PHE A 460 10.09 -14.99 4.03
N LYS A 461 11.31 -15.32 4.47
CA LYS A 461 12.17 -14.41 5.24
C LYS A 461 12.39 -13.10 4.48
N TYR A 462 12.13 -11.96 5.13
CA TYR A 462 12.15 -10.61 4.53
C TYR A 462 11.29 -10.43 3.28
N GLY A 463 10.28 -11.29 3.10
CA GLY A 463 9.37 -11.20 1.97
C GLY A 463 8.57 -9.89 1.96
N ARG A 464 8.53 -9.24 0.80
CA ARG A 464 7.74 -8.04 0.51
C ARG A 464 6.58 -8.39 -0.40
N THR A 465 6.69 -8.09 -1.70
CA THR A 465 5.62 -8.33 -2.66
C THR A 465 6.11 -8.93 -3.96
N ASP A 466 5.22 -9.67 -4.63
CA ASP A 466 5.27 -9.97 -6.07
C ASP A 466 4.02 -9.36 -6.75
N ALA A 467 3.87 -9.60 -8.05
CA ALA A 467 2.71 -9.19 -8.82
C ALA A 467 1.78 -10.38 -9.13
N ILE A 468 0.48 -10.20 -8.93
CA ILE A 468 -0.56 -10.96 -9.59
C ILE A 468 -0.95 -10.17 -10.83
N ARG A 469 -0.96 -10.82 -11.99
CA ARG A 469 -1.44 -10.24 -13.24
C ARG A 469 -2.90 -10.60 -13.41
N SER A 470 -3.80 -9.65 -13.11
CA SER A 470 -5.24 -9.88 -13.12
C SER A 470 -5.82 -10.02 -14.52
N ASN A 471 -5.18 -9.39 -15.51
CA ASN A 471 -5.53 -9.57 -16.91
C ASN A 471 -4.89 -10.85 -17.46
N THR A 472 -5.73 -11.80 -17.83
CA THR A 472 -5.39 -13.12 -18.38
C THR A 472 -6.30 -13.43 -19.57
N VAL A 473 -5.95 -14.44 -20.36
CA VAL A 473 -6.79 -14.95 -21.46
C VAL A 473 -8.20 -15.33 -20.97
N ASP A 474 -8.32 -15.96 -19.80
CA ASP A 474 -9.62 -16.31 -19.22
C ASP A 474 -10.42 -15.06 -18.80
N SER A 475 -9.75 -14.03 -18.25
CA SER A 475 -10.42 -12.77 -17.92
C SER A 475 -10.90 -12.04 -19.17
N LEU A 476 -10.10 -12.02 -20.25
CA LEU A 476 -10.46 -11.43 -21.54
C LEU A 476 -11.69 -12.14 -22.13
N THR A 477 -11.65 -13.47 -22.15
CA THR A 477 -12.75 -14.29 -22.66
C THR A 477 -14.04 -14.05 -21.88
N PHE A 478 -13.94 -13.94 -20.54
CA PHE A 478 -15.09 -13.61 -19.69
C PHE A 478 -15.65 -12.22 -20.00
N VAL A 479 -14.82 -11.17 -20.04
CA VAL A 479 -15.32 -9.80 -20.23
C VAL A 479 -15.94 -9.62 -21.62
N GLN A 480 -15.37 -10.26 -22.66
CA GLN A 480 -15.96 -10.30 -24.00
C GLN A 480 -17.33 -10.99 -24.00
N ALA A 481 -17.45 -12.17 -23.38
CA ALA A 481 -18.72 -12.89 -23.32
C ALA A 481 -19.80 -12.14 -22.51
N MET A 482 -19.39 -11.36 -21.51
CA MET A 482 -20.29 -10.49 -20.75
C MET A 482 -20.83 -9.32 -21.58
N GLN A 483 -20.17 -8.95 -22.68
CA GLN A 483 -20.60 -7.91 -23.61
C GLN A 483 -21.32 -8.44 -24.86
N ASP A 484 -21.21 -9.74 -25.13
CA ASP A 484 -21.84 -10.37 -26.29
C ASP A 484 -23.30 -10.77 -26.00
N PRO A 485 -24.32 -10.15 -26.64
CA PRO A 485 -25.72 -10.48 -26.42
C PRO A 485 -26.10 -11.89 -26.90
N ALA A 486 -25.30 -12.53 -27.76
CA ALA A 486 -25.54 -13.91 -28.20
C ALA A 486 -25.17 -14.95 -27.12
N LYS A 487 -24.38 -14.56 -26.12
CA LYS A 487 -23.94 -15.47 -25.04
C LYS A 487 -25.00 -15.63 -23.97
N GLN A 488 -25.32 -16.88 -23.65
CA GLN A 488 -26.26 -17.21 -22.58
C GLN A 488 -25.65 -16.98 -21.20
N ASN A 489 -26.49 -16.72 -20.19
CA ASN A 489 -26.03 -16.50 -18.81
C ASN A 489 -25.28 -17.73 -18.24
N THR A 490 -25.68 -18.94 -18.61
CA THR A 490 -24.97 -20.17 -18.22
C THR A 490 -23.53 -20.21 -18.74
N GLU A 491 -23.31 -19.78 -19.99
CA GLU A 491 -21.98 -19.68 -20.60
C GLU A 491 -21.16 -18.56 -19.95
N ARG A 492 -21.75 -17.38 -19.75
CA ARG A 492 -21.10 -16.25 -19.06
C ARG A 492 -20.67 -16.64 -17.63
N LEU A 493 -21.52 -17.36 -16.90
CA LEU A 493 -21.20 -17.83 -15.56
C LEU A 493 -20.05 -18.84 -15.57
N ALA A 494 -20.04 -19.79 -16.51
CA ALA A 494 -18.95 -20.75 -16.63
C ALA A 494 -17.60 -20.05 -16.92
N LEU A 495 -17.60 -19.02 -17.76
CA LEU A 495 -16.43 -18.21 -18.05
C LEU A 495 -15.99 -17.36 -16.84
N LEU A 496 -16.94 -16.77 -16.11
CA LEU A 496 -16.65 -16.07 -14.85
C LEU A 496 -15.97 -17.02 -13.84
N GLN A 497 -16.54 -18.21 -13.64
CA GLN A 497 -15.98 -19.20 -12.70
C GLN A 497 -14.58 -19.65 -13.10
N ARG A 498 -14.33 -19.84 -14.40
CA ARG A 498 -12.99 -20.15 -14.93
C ARG A 498 -12.01 -19.01 -14.66
N ALA A 499 -12.37 -17.78 -15.00
CA ALA A 499 -11.54 -16.61 -14.76
C ALA A 499 -11.24 -16.40 -13.26
N VAL A 500 -12.23 -16.63 -12.37
CA VAL A 500 -12.03 -16.60 -10.90
C VAL A 500 -11.02 -17.66 -10.48
N GLN A 501 -11.11 -18.87 -11.04
CA GLN A 501 -10.21 -19.95 -10.70
C GLN A 501 -8.78 -19.67 -11.18
N THR A 502 -8.60 -19.19 -12.41
CA THR A 502 -7.30 -18.76 -12.95
C THR A 502 -6.67 -17.65 -12.11
N HIS A 503 -7.46 -16.65 -11.72
CA HIS A 503 -6.99 -15.58 -10.84
C HIS A 503 -6.55 -16.12 -9.47
N LYS A 504 -7.32 -17.03 -8.86
CA LYS A 504 -6.93 -17.70 -7.60
C LYS A 504 -5.64 -18.48 -7.75
N ASP A 505 -5.45 -19.20 -8.86
CA ASP A 505 -4.25 -19.98 -9.10
C ASP A 505 -3.02 -19.07 -9.27
N ASN A 506 -3.17 -17.93 -9.95
CA ASN A 506 -2.14 -16.90 -10.04
C ASN A 506 -1.81 -16.29 -8.68
N MET A 507 -2.81 -15.98 -7.85
CA MET A 507 -2.61 -15.53 -6.48
C MET A 507 -1.87 -16.58 -5.64
N TYR A 508 -2.24 -17.85 -5.74
CA TYR A 508 -1.51 -18.95 -5.08
C TYR A 508 -0.06 -19.02 -5.53
N ASN A 509 0.18 -19.01 -6.85
CA ASN A 509 1.53 -18.97 -7.40
C ASN A 509 2.33 -17.80 -6.84
N ALA A 510 1.75 -16.60 -6.79
CA ALA A 510 2.43 -15.40 -6.29
C ALA A 510 2.80 -15.51 -4.81
N ILE A 511 1.87 -15.88 -3.91
CA ILE A 511 2.17 -15.99 -2.47
C ILE A 511 3.18 -17.11 -2.13
N TYR A 512 3.30 -18.12 -3.00
CA TYR A 512 4.31 -19.18 -2.91
C TYR A 512 5.62 -18.85 -3.68
N GLY A 513 5.80 -17.59 -4.09
CA GLY A 513 7.04 -17.12 -4.74
C GLY A 513 7.27 -17.74 -6.12
N GLN A 514 6.20 -18.00 -6.87
CA GLN A 514 6.20 -18.58 -8.22
C GLN A 514 5.63 -17.62 -9.29
N ALA A 515 5.36 -16.36 -8.91
CA ALA A 515 5.05 -15.31 -9.88
C ALA A 515 6.29 -14.90 -10.68
N ILE A 516 6.08 -14.14 -11.75
CA ILE A 516 7.09 -13.89 -12.77
C ILE A 516 7.80 -12.55 -12.61
N ASP A 517 7.10 -11.53 -12.10
CA ASP A 517 7.56 -10.14 -12.20
C ASP A 517 8.84 -9.88 -11.40
N ARG A 518 8.90 -10.37 -10.16
CA ARG A 518 10.14 -10.24 -9.38
C ARG A 518 11.26 -11.10 -9.93
N HIS A 519 10.95 -12.25 -10.52
CA HIS A 519 11.97 -13.09 -11.13
C HIS A 519 12.58 -12.43 -12.37
N LEU A 520 11.76 -11.88 -13.27
CA LEU A 520 12.21 -11.11 -14.43
C LEU A 520 13.03 -9.89 -14.02
N LEU A 521 12.60 -9.15 -12.98
CA LEU A 521 13.40 -8.07 -12.38
C LEU A 521 14.74 -8.59 -11.87
N GLY A 522 14.76 -9.71 -11.15
CA GLY A 522 15.98 -10.35 -10.69
C GLY A 522 16.96 -10.64 -11.83
N LEU A 523 16.47 -11.25 -12.91
CA LEU A 523 17.30 -11.61 -14.06
C LEU A 523 17.88 -10.35 -14.72
N LYS A 524 17.08 -9.29 -14.85
CA LYS A 524 17.53 -7.96 -15.33
C LYS A 524 18.61 -7.38 -14.43
N MET A 525 18.41 -7.39 -13.11
CA MET A 525 19.37 -6.87 -12.13
C MET A 525 20.67 -7.68 -12.12
N GLN A 526 20.58 -9.00 -12.25
CA GLN A 526 21.76 -9.87 -12.39
C GLN A 526 22.55 -9.53 -13.65
N GLY A 527 21.89 -9.23 -14.77
CA GLY A 527 22.58 -8.84 -16.01
C GLY A 527 23.35 -7.53 -15.87
N ILE A 528 22.78 -6.57 -15.12
CA ILE A 528 23.43 -5.31 -14.75
C ILE A 528 24.64 -5.56 -13.84
N GLU A 529 24.48 -6.39 -12.80
CA GLU A 529 25.55 -6.73 -11.85
C GLU A 529 26.71 -7.47 -12.55
N ASP A 530 26.40 -8.34 -13.51
CA ASP A 530 27.39 -9.07 -14.33
C ASP A 530 28.10 -8.16 -15.36
N LEU A 531 27.73 -6.87 -15.46
CA LEU A 531 28.25 -5.91 -16.45
C LEU A 531 28.10 -6.38 -17.90
N THR A 532 27.01 -7.10 -18.18
CA THR A 532 26.71 -7.62 -19.52
C THR A 532 25.76 -6.69 -20.27
N SER A 533 25.71 -6.83 -21.61
CA SER A 533 24.69 -6.15 -22.41
C SER A 533 23.30 -6.57 -21.94
N MET A 534 22.38 -5.60 -21.86
CA MET A 534 20.99 -5.87 -21.48
C MET A 534 20.40 -6.91 -22.43
N PRO A 535 19.86 -8.04 -21.93
CA PRO A 535 19.18 -9.02 -22.77
C PRO A 535 18.02 -8.39 -23.56
N GLU A 536 17.88 -8.76 -24.84
CA GLU A 536 16.88 -8.18 -25.74
C GLU A 536 15.44 -8.33 -25.25
N ILE A 537 15.11 -9.42 -24.55
CA ILE A 537 13.81 -9.62 -23.91
C ILE A 537 13.41 -8.46 -22.96
N PHE A 538 14.37 -7.77 -22.33
CA PHE A 538 14.09 -6.63 -21.44
C PHE A 538 14.08 -5.27 -22.15
N MET A 539 14.42 -5.25 -23.44
CA MET A 539 14.36 -4.08 -24.33
C MET A 539 13.19 -4.18 -25.33
N ASP A 540 12.55 -5.35 -25.39
CA ASP A 540 11.39 -5.64 -26.23
C ASP A 540 10.18 -4.75 -25.89
N THR A 541 9.42 -4.38 -26.92
CA THR A 541 8.20 -3.57 -26.80
C THR A 541 7.20 -4.26 -25.87
N SER A 542 7.02 -5.57 -26.01
CA SER A 542 6.14 -6.37 -25.14
C SER A 542 6.53 -6.30 -23.67
N PHE A 543 7.82 -6.21 -23.35
CA PHE A 543 8.27 -6.04 -21.97
C PHE A 543 7.92 -4.65 -21.43
N ALA A 544 8.04 -3.61 -22.26
CA ALA A 544 7.61 -2.27 -21.90
C ALA A 544 6.09 -2.22 -21.64
N VAL A 545 5.27 -2.79 -22.53
CA VAL A 545 3.81 -2.91 -22.35
C VAL A 545 3.46 -3.70 -21.09
N ALA A 546 4.12 -4.83 -20.85
CA ALA A 546 3.87 -5.65 -19.67
C ALA A 546 4.19 -4.96 -18.35
N GLN A 547 5.16 -4.04 -18.33
CA GLN A 547 5.56 -3.29 -17.13
C GLN A 547 4.83 -1.94 -17.00
N HIS A 548 4.00 -1.57 -17.99
CA HIS A 548 3.24 -0.34 -18.02
C HIS A 548 1.82 -0.56 -17.46
N PHE A 549 1.70 -0.61 -16.13
CA PHE A 549 0.46 -0.97 -15.46
C PHE A 549 -0.61 0.14 -15.49
N ASN A 550 -1.44 0.18 -16.54
CA ASN A 550 -2.60 1.08 -16.61
C ASN A 550 -3.60 0.84 -15.46
N LEU A 551 -3.65 -0.37 -14.89
CA LEU A 551 -4.35 -0.64 -13.64
C LEU A 551 -3.36 -1.13 -12.58
N SER A 552 -3.11 -0.31 -11.55
CA SER A 552 -2.36 -0.72 -10.37
C SER A 552 -3.30 -0.88 -9.19
N THR A 553 -3.37 -2.09 -8.64
CA THR A 553 -4.40 -2.47 -7.68
C THR A 553 -3.84 -3.09 -6.40
N SER A 554 -4.57 -2.94 -5.29
CA SER A 554 -4.25 -3.63 -4.05
C SER A 554 -5.49 -3.88 -3.19
N GLN A 555 -5.65 -5.12 -2.74
CA GLN A 555 -6.53 -5.44 -1.64
C GLN A 555 -5.87 -5.10 -0.30
N VAL A 556 -6.55 -4.31 0.52
CA VAL A 556 -6.12 -3.98 1.88
C VAL A 556 -7.25 -4.32 2.85
N GLY A 557 -7.35 -5.61 3.19
CA GLY A 557 -8.37 -6.13 4.10
C GLY A 557 -8.10 -5.73 5.56
N ALA A 558 -8.93 -4.86 6.10
CA ALA A 558 -8.90 -4.43 7.50
C ALA A 558 -10.18 -4.84 8.24
N LYS A 559 -10.15 -4.89 9.57
CA LYS A 559 -11.37 -5.02 10.39
C LYS A 559 -12.04 -3.67 10.60
N THR A 560 -11.23 -2.63 10.66
CA THR A 560 -11.68 -1.24 10.67
C THR A 560 -12.31 -0.92 9.33
N ASP A 561 -13.44 -0.20 9.36
CA ASP A 561 -14.11 0.30 8.16
C ASP A 561 -13.34 1.49 7.55
N CYS A 562 -12.16 1.19 7.00
CA CYS A 562 -11.24 2.14 6.40
C CYS A 562 -11.04 1.88 4.91
N VAL A 563 -10.41 2.82 4.22
CA VAL A 563 -9.96 2.65 2.83
C VAL A 563 -8.58 3.27 2.65
N MET A 564 -7.69 2.54 1.98
CA MET A 564 -6.38 3.04 1.57
C MET A 564 -6.48 3.61 0.15
N CYS A 565 -5.62 4.56 -0.20
CA CYS A 565 -5.55 5.17 -1.53
C CYS A 565 -4.10 5.51 -1.88
N PHE A 566 -3.78 5.47 -3.17
CA PHE A 566 -2.48 5.82 -3.74
C PHE A 566 -2.69 6.33 -5.18
N GLY A 567 -1.75 7.11 -5.72
CA GLY A 567 -1.82 7.57 -7.11
C GLY A 567 -1.55 6.45 -8.13
N PRO A 568 -1.92 6.64 -9.40
CA PRO A 568 -1.56 5.71 -10.48
C PRO A 568 -0.04 5.52 -10.63
N MET A 569 0.38 4.36 -11.13
CA MET A 569 1.80 4.08 -11.43
C MET A 569 2.27 4.70 -12.75
N VAL A 570 1.35 4.97 -13.68
CA VAL A 570 1.60 5.53 -15.01
C VAL A 570 0.64 6.70 -15.27
N PRO A 571 1.00 7.69 -16.11
CA PRO A 571 0.19 8.89 -16.35
C PRO A 571 -1.22 8.62 -16.88
N ASP A 572 -1.37 7.61 -17.71
CA ASP A 572 -2.58 7.14 -18.40
C ASP A 572 -3.20 5.90 -17.71
N GLY A 573 -3.09 5.85 -16.39
CA GLY A 573 -3.55 4.71 -15.59
C GLY A 573 -4.40 5.09 -14.40
N TYR A 574 -4.77 4.07 -13.63
CA TYR A 574 -5.51 4.17 -12.39
C TYR A 574 -4.76 3.52 -11.22
N GLY A 575 -4.87 4.14 -10.05
CA GLY A 575 -4.61 3.49 -8.77
C GLY A 575 -5.92 3.04 -8.14
N VAL A 576 -6.07 1.75 -7.83
CA VAL A 576 -7.30 1.21 -7.23
C VAL A 576 -6.97 0.42 -5.97
N CYS A 577 -7.50 0.87 -4.84
CA CYS A 577 -7.33 0.14 -3.59
C CYS A 577 -8.71 -0.15 -2.99
N TYR A 578 -8.88 -1.36 -2.45
CA TYR A 578 -10.18 -1.75 -1.91
C TYR A 578 -10.07 -2.55 -0.61
N ASN A 579 -11.07 -2.36 0.25
CA ASN A 579 -11.26 -3.09 1.50
C ASN A 579 -12.63 -3.79 1.49
N PRO A 580 -12.67 -5.10 1.16
CA PRO A 580 -13.91 -5.87 1.20
C PRO A 580 -14.35 -6.12 2.64
N MET A 581 -15.48 -5.53 3.04
CA MET A 581 -16.17 -5.79 4.30
C MET A 581 -17.19 -6.91 4.09
N ASP A 582 -17.92 -7.34 5.13
CA ASP A 582 -18.84 -8.47 4.98
C ASP A 582 -20.06 -8.11 4.12
N GLU A 583 -20.58 -6.88 4.24
CA GLU A 583 -21.80 -6.44 3.55
C GLU A 583 -21.61 -5.23 2.61
N HIS A 584 -20.40 -4.67 2.55
CA HIS A 584 -20.04 -3.56 1.67
C HIS A 584 -18.57 -3.66 1.22
N ILE A 585 -18.16 -2.80 0.29
CA ILE A 585 -16.76 -2.69 -0.16
C ILE A 585 -16.38 -1.21 -0.22
N ASN A 586 -15.30 -0.83 0.45
CA ASN A 586 -14.74 0.51 0.28
C ASN A 586 -13.72 0.48 -0.85
N ILE A 587 -13.87 1.34 -1.87
CA ILE A 587 -12.99 1.37 -3.04
C ILE A 587 -12.50 2.81 -3.26
N ALA A 588 -11.19 3.01 -3.25
CA ALA A 588 -10.58 4.27 -3.67
C ALA A 588 -9.99 4.10 -5.07
N ILE A 589 -10.34 5.03 -5.97
CA ILE A 589 -9.89 5.08 -7.35
C ILE A 589 -9.23 6.43 -7.57
N THR A 590 -8.02 6.42 -8.12
CA THR A 590 -7.27 7.61 -8.51
C THR A 590 -6.92 7.57 -10.00
N ALA A 591 -6.80 8.74 -10.61
CA ALA A 591 -6.37 8.95 -12.00
C ALA A 591 -5.61 10.28 -12.11
N PHE A 592 -5.03 10.59 -13.26
CA PHE A 592 -4.45 11.91 -13.54
C PHE A 592 -5.30 12.68 -14.56
N ASN A 593 -5.68 13.90 -14.21
CA ASN A 593 -6.46 14.81 -15.05
C ASN A 593 -5.72 15.21 -16.34
N SER A 594 -4.39 15.12 -16.35
CA SER A 594 -3.55 15.33 -17.54
C SER A 594 -3.76 14.27 -18.63
N CYS A 595 -4.38 13.12 -18.33
CA CYS A 595 -4.80 12.13 -19.31
C CYS A 595 -6.32 12.20 -19.51
N GLU A 596 -6.76 12.73 -20.65
CA GLU A 596 -8.18 12.95 -20.97
C GLU A 596 -9.00 11.64 -21.06
N GLU A 597 -8.32 10.54 -21.36
CA GLU A 597 -8.89 9.19 -21.45
C GLU A 597 -9.26 8.64 -20.07
N THR A 598 -8.52 9.01 -19.02
CA THR A 598 -8.77 8.55 -17.66
C THR A 598 -9.69 9.49 -16.87
N ASN A 599 -10.52 8.90 -16.02
CA ASN A 599 -11.41 9.63 -15.11
C ASN A 599 -11.85 8.71 -13.96
N ALA A 600 -11.53 9.07 -12.72
CA ALA A 600 -11.77 8.24 -11.54
C ALA A 600 -13.27 8.07 -11.28
N ALA A 601 -14.07 9.13 -11.42
CA ALA A 601 -15.51 9.07 -11.19
C ALA A 601 -16.25 8.23 -12.24
N LYS A 602 -15.89 8.35 -13.51
CA LYS A 602 -16.47 7.53 -14.58
C LYS A 602 -16.02 6.07 -14.45
N PHE A 603 -14.78 5.80 -14.02
CA PHE A 603 -14.33 4.43 -13.75
C PHE A 603 -15.02 3.83 -12.53
N ALA A 604 -15.19 4.59 -11.44
CA ALA A 604 -15.95 4.15 -10.27
C ALA A 604 -17.38 3.69 -10.62
N ARG A 605 -18.09 4.45 -11.47
CA ARG A 605 -19.42 4.06 -11.97
C ARG A 605 -19.38 2.77 -12.79
N ALA A 606 -18.35 2.59 -13.62
CA ALA A 606 -18.17 1.35 -14.39
C ALA A 606 -17.89 0.14 -13.47
N VAL A 607 -17.10 0.33 -12.41
CA VAL A 607 -16.81 -0.69 -11.39
C VAL A 607 -18.07 -1.06 -10.60
N GLU A 608 -18.84 -0.07 -10.16
CA GLU A 608 -20.13 -0.31 -9.49
C GLU A 608 -21.08 -1.12 -10.38
N GLY A 609 -21.24 -0.71 -11.64
CA GLY A 609 -22.06 -1.45 -12.61
C GLY A 609 -21.55 -2.86 -12.88
N ALA A 610 -20.24 -3.05 -13.02
CA ALA A 610 -19.64 -4.38 -13.22
C ALA A 610 -19.89 -5.32 -12.03
N LEU A 611 -19.73 -4.82 -10.79
CA LEU A 611 -20.03 -5.59 -9.57
C LEU A 611 -21.50 -6.00 -9.49
N LEU A 612 -22.41 -5.09 -9.80
CA LEU A 612 -23.85 -5.36 -9.80
C LEU A 612 -24.25 -6.37 -10.89
N ASP A 613 -23.73 -6.22 -12.10
CA ASP A 613 -24.04 -7.13 -13.20
C ASP A 613 -23.49 -8.55 -12.95
N MET A 614 -22.29 -8.64 -12.37
CA MET A 614 -21.73 -9.94 -11.97
C MET A 614 -22.55 -10.59 -10.85
N ARG A 615 -23.12 -9.82 -9.93
CA ARG A 615 -24.07 -10.33 -8.94
C ARG A 615 -25.36 -10.81 -9.60
N ALA A 616 -25.95 -10.03 -10.51
CA ALA A 616 -27.16 -10.40 -11.23
C ALA A 616 -26.97 -11.72 -12.01
N LEU A 617 -25.82 -11.88 -12.68
CA LEU A 617 -25.45 -13.12 -13.36
C LEU A 617 -25.47 -14.36 -12.43
N LEU A 618 -24.98 -14.21 -11.20
CA LEU A 618 -24.99 -15.29 -10.20
C LEU A 618 -26.40 -15.61 -9.72
N GLU A 619 -27.21 -14.60 -9.45
CA GLU A 619 -28.58 -14.76 -8.93
C GLU A 619 -29.54 -15.31 -9.98
N ASP A 620 -29.47 -14.82 -11.22
CA ASP A 620 -30.36 -15.25 -12.31
C ASP A 620 -30.09 -16.70 -12.73
N THR A 621 -28.83 -17.11 -12.74
CA THR A 621 -28.48 -18.50 -13.07
C THR A 621 -28.87 -19.46 -11.94
N ALA A 622 -28.71 -19.04 -10.68
CA ALA A 622 -29.15 -19.85 -9.53
C ALA A 622 -30.68 -20.06 -9.49
N LYS A 623 -31.47 -19.07 -9.94
CA LYS A 623 -32.92 -19.22 -10.10
C LYS A 623 -33.29 -20.15 -11.26
N ALA A 624 -32.51 -20.17 -12.33
CA ALA A 624 -32.77 -21.04 -13.49
C ALA A 624 -32.43 -22.52 -13.22
N GLU A 625 -31.60 -22.81 -12.21
CA GLU A 625 -31.25 -24.16 -11.75
C GLU A 625 -32.25 -24.73 -10.70
N GLN A 626 -33.12 -23.87 -10.15
CA GLN A 626 -34.21 -24.24 -9.22
C GLN A 626 -35.51 -24.48 -9.99
#